data_AF-A0A518DZ09-F1
#
_entry.id   AF-A0A518DZ09-F1
#
_cell.length_a   1.000
_cell.length_b   1.000
_cell.length_c   1.000
_cell.angle_alpha   90.00
_cell.angle_beta   90.00
_cell.angle_gamma   90.00
#
_symmetry.space_group_name_H-M   'P 1'
#
loop_
_entity.id
_entity.type
_entity.pdbx_description
1 polymer ?
#
loop_
_entity_poly.entity_id
_entity_poly.type
_entity_poly.pdbx_seq_one_letter_code
_entity_poly.pdbx_strand_id
1 'polypeptide(L)'
;MSMEESPYLGACGVCEQGKLRFHYCPACHTVCVICDECESLWVDLAKVSDDPGIKANGSFPRCPQCGETSERWPALAPEQLALANLTKYVSGKSV
;
A
#
# COMPACT_ATOMS: atom_id res chain seq x y z
N MET A 1 9.65 -8.37 22.40
CA MET A 1 9.72 -6.93 22.07
C MET A 1 10.58 -6.88 20.82
N SER A 2 10.02 -6.83 19.62
CA SER A 2 9.23 -5.70 19.09
C SER A 2 8.14 -6.22 18.17
N MET A 3 6.91 -5.72 18.34
CA MET A 3 5.87 -5.90 17.33
C MET A 3 6.31 -4.99 16.19
N GLU A 4 7.02 -5.52 15.20
CA GLU A 4 7.41 -4.78 14.00
C GLU A 4 6.11 -4.43 13.26
N GLU A 5 5.51 -3.31 13.64
CA GLU A 5 4.34 -2.78 12.99
C GLU A 5 4.73 -2.51 11.54
N SER A 6 4.29 -3.39 10.63
CA SER A 6 4.54 -3.23 9.21
C SER A 6 4.02 -1.86 8.79
N PRO A 7 4.81 -1.06 8.05
CA PRO A 7 4.43 0.29 7.70
C PRO A 7 3.10 0.28 6.95
N TYR A 8 2.18 1.14 7.38
CA TYR A 8 0.87 1.29 6.78
C TYR A 8 0.61 2.77 6.49
N LEU A 9 -0.11 3.02 5.40
CA LEU A 9 -0.48 4.36 4.97
C LEU A 9 -1.67 4.90 5.79
N GLY A 10 -2.64 4.04 6.11
CA GLY A 10 -3.84 4.44 6.84
C GLY A 10 -4.88 3.32 6.88
N ALA A 11 -6.09 3.67 7.30
CA ALA A 11 -7.26 2.81 7.17
C ALA A 11 -7.76 2.80 5.72
N CYS A 12 -8.34 1.68 5.31
CA CYS A 12 -8.96 1.54 4.00
C CYS A 12 -10.28 2.31 3.94
N GLY A 13 -10.43 3.32 3.10
CA GLY A 13 -11.73 4.02 2.94
C GLY A 13 -12.79 3.26 2.15
N VAL A 14 -12.50 2.05 1.65
CA VAL A 14 -13.48 1.21 0.96
C VAL A 14 -14.23 0.29 1.93
N CYS A 15 -13.49 -0.42 2.78
CA CYS A 15 -14.08 -1.34 3.76
C CYS A 15 -14.07 -0.82 5.19
N GLU A 16 -13.33 0.27 5.46
CA GLU A 16 -13.16 0.95 6.76
C GLU A 16 -12.63 0.06 7.90
N GLN A 17 -12.24 -1.18 7.58
CA GLN A 17 -11.82 -2.20 8.53
C GLN A 17 -10.34 -2.55 8.38
N GLY A 18 -9.87 -2.68 7.14
CA GLY A 18 -8.50 -3.09 6.84
C GLY A 18 -7.50 -1.94 6.85
N LYS A 19 -6.22 -2.26 7.07
CA LYS A 19 -5.11 -1.31 6.93
C LYS A 19 -4.52 -1.37 5.53
N LEU A 20 -4.07 -0.21 5.05
CA LEU A 20 -3.41 -0.05 3.76
C LEU A 20 -1.91 -0.29 3.91
N ARG A 21 -1.44 -1.46 3.50
CA ARG A 21 -0.03 -1.86 3.56
C ARG A 21 0.69 -1.53 2.26
N PHE A 22 1.97 -1.18 2.33
CA PHE A 22 2.77 -0.89 1.14
C PHE A 22 3.27 -2.18 0.49
N HIS A 23 3.01 -2.33 -0.80
CA HIS A 23 3.48 -3.43 -1.65
C HIS A 23 4.05 -2.88 -2.96
N TYR A 24 4.87 -3.66 -3.64
CA TYR A 24 5.29 -3.32 -5.01
C TYR A 24 4.95 -4.43 -5.98
N CYS A 25 4.67 -4.05 -7.23
CA CYS A 25 4.51 -5.00 -8.31
C CYS A 25 5.88 -5.59 -8.66
N PRO A 26 6.06 -6.92 -8.64
CA PRO A 26 7.35 -7.54 -8.98
C PRO A 26 7.72 -7.41 -10.46
N ALA A 27 6.76 -7.09 -11.34
CA ALA A 27 7.00 -6.96 -12.78
C ALA A 27 7.46 -5.55 -13.20
N CYS A 28 6.77 -4.51 -12.72
CA CYS A 28 7.09 -3.12 -13.08
C CYS A 28 7.68 -2.29 -11.93
N HIS A 29 7.89 -2.90 -10.75
CA HIS A 29 8.38 -2.26 -9.52
C HIS A 29 7.55 -1.04 -9.08
N THR A 30 6.31 -0.91 -9.55
CA THR A 30 5.41 0.15 -9.11
C THR A 30 5.02 -0.08 -7.66
N VAL A 31 5.25 0.91 -6.81
CA VAL A 31 4.81 0.89 -5.42
C VAL A 31 3.32 1.25 -5.35
N CYS A 32 2.60 0.51 -4.54
CA CYS A 32 1.17 0.67 -4.29
C CYS A 32 0.87 0.37 -2.83
N VAL A 33 -0.35 0.69 -2.40
CA VAL A 33 -0.91 0.17 -1.16
C VAL A 33 -2.02 -0.80 -1.43
N ILE A 34 -2.09 -1.86 -0.64
CA ILE A 34 -3.11 -2.91 -0.72
C ILE A 34 -3.80 -3.01 0.64
N CYS A 35 -5.12 -3.13 0.61
CA CYS A 35 -5.91 -3.42 1.81
C CYS A 35 -5.81 -4.91 2.17
N ASP A 36 -5.50 -5.18 3.43
CA ASP A 36 -5.39 -6.54 3.99
C ASP A 36 -6.74 -7.31 4.00
N GLU A 37 -7.86 -6.59 4.02
CA GLU A 37 -9.21 -7.17 4.16
C GLU A 37 -9.95 -7.29 2.82
N CYS A 38 -9.99 -6.21 2.03
CA CYS A 38 -10.78 -6.16 0.79
C CYS A 38 -9.95 -6.25 -0.48
N GLU A 39 -8.63 -6.45 -0.35
CA GLU A 39 -7.70 -6.66 -1.47
C GLU A 39 -7.71 -5.55 -2.53
N SER A 40 -8.28 -4.40 -2.17
CA SER A 40 -8.31 -3.19 -2.98
C SER A 40 -6.92 -2.59 -3.00
N LEU A 41 -6.51 -2.04 -4.14
CA LEU A 41 -5.18 -1.47 -4.29
C LEU A 41 -5.20 -0.06 -4.88
N TRP A 42 -4.20 0.72 -4.49
CA TRP A 42 -4.00 2.08 -4.97
C TRP A 42 -2.55 2.32 -5.34
N VAL A 43 -2.33 2.86 -6.53
CA VAL A 43 -0.99 3.22 -7.02
C VAL A 43 -0.59 4.65 -6.66
N ASP A 44 -1.58 5.54 -6.54
CA ASP A 44 -1.37 6.96 -6.22
C ASP A 44 -1.36 7.20 -4.70
N LEU A 45 -0.23 6.92 -4.06
CA LEU A 45 -0.06 7.09 -2.60
C LEU A 45 -0.37 8.51 -2.11
N ALA A 46 -0.03 9.51 -2.90
CA ALA A 46 -0.32 10.91 -2.59
C ALA A 46 -1.82 11.17 -2.50
N LYS A 47 -2.61 10.61 -3.43
CA LYS A 47 -4.06 10.79 -3.43
C LYS A 47 -4.72 10.05 -2.28
N VAL A 48 -4.26 8.84 -1.97
CA VAL A 48 -4.81 8.06 -0.85
C VAL A 48 -4.46 8.69 0.50
N SER A 49 -3.26 9.26 0.61
CA SER A 49 -2.84 9.96 1.81
C SER A 49 -3.61 11.27 2.03
N ASP A 50 -4.05 11.93 0.96
CA ASP A 50 -4.85 13.16 1.02
C ASP A 50 -6.34 12.83 1.23
N ASP A 51 -6.85 11.84 0.50
CA ASP A 51 -8.22 11.35 0.55
C ASP A 51 -8.26 9.82 0.78
N PRO A 52 -8.40 9.36 2.03
CA PRO A 52 -8.45 7.92 2.33
C PRO A 52 -9.69 7.25 1.74
N GLY A 53 -10.74 8.02 1.40
CA GLY A 53 -11.98 7.56 0.76
C GLY A 53 -11.87 7.38 -0.76
N ILE A 54 -10.71 7.63 -1.36
CA ILE A 54 -10.56 7.55 -2.81
C ILE A 54 -10.81 6.13 -3.32
N LYS A 55 -11.50 6.04 -4.45
CA LYS A 55 -11.77 4.76 -5.12
C LYS A 55 -10.45 4.03 -5.44
N ALA A 56 -10.44 2.72 -5.20
CA ALA A 56 -9.34 1.85 -5.57
C ALA A 56 -9.03 1.92 -7.06
N ASN A 57 -7.74 1.91 -7.40
CA ASN A 57 -7.28 1.89 -8.80
C ASN A 57 -7.47 0.50 -9.43
N GLY A 58 -7.51 -0.53 -8.60
CA GLY A 58 -7.78 -1.90 -9.00
C GLY A 58 -7.93 -2.80 -7.78
N SER A 59 -7.81 -4.09 -8.03
CA SER A 59 -7.88 -5.13 -7.01
C SER A 59 -6.76 -6.13 -7.26
N PHE A 60 -6.15 -6.60 -6.18
CA PHE A 60 -5.16 -7.66 -6.24
C PHE A 60 -5.82 -8.92 -6.82
N PRO A 61 -5.12 -9.76 -7.61
CA PRO A 61 -3.68 -9.78 -7.93
C PRO A 61 -3.21 -8.94 -9.13
N ARG A 62 -4.10 -8.16 -9.77
CA ARG A 62 -3.78 -7.47 -11.04
C ARG A 62 -3.23 -6.07 -10.82
N CYS A 63 -2.07 -5.79 -11.41
CA CYS A 63 -1.49 -4.45 -11.39
C CYS A 63 -2.27 -3.51 -12.31
N PRO A 64 -2.79 -2.36 -11.84
CA PRO A 64 -3.48 -1.40 -12.70
C PRO A 64 -2.51 -0.59 -13.56
N GLN A 65 -1.21 -0.58 -13.22
CA GLN A 65 -0.21 0.19 -13.96
C GLN A 65 0.27 -0.59 -15.20
N CYS A 66 0.85 -1.77 -15.01
CA CYS A 66 1.37 -2.58 -16.12
C CYS A 66 0.37 -3.61 -16.66
N GLY A 67 -0.73 -3.87 -15.93
CA GLY A 67 -1.71 -4.89 -16.29
C GLY A 67 -1.32 -6.32 -15.90
N GLU A 68 -0.11 -6.54 -15.39
CA GLU A 68 0.41 -7.86 -15.01
C GLU A 68 -0.38 -8.44 -13.84
N THR A 69 -0.65 -9.73 -13.87
CA THR A 69 -1.30 -10.44 -12.77
C THR A 69 -0.26 -11.22 -12.00
N SER A 70 -0.12 -10.94 -10.70
CA SER A 70 0.86 -11.64 -9.86
C SER A 70 0.21 -12.08 -8.55
N GLU A 71 0.27 -13.39 -8.28
CA GLU A 71 -0.33 -14.00 -7.10
C GLU A 71 0.40 -13.66 -5.79
N ARG A 72 1.56 -13.02 -5.87
CA ARG A 72 2.35 -12.62 -4.70
C ARG A 72 3.00 -11.28 -4.91
N TRP A 73 2.59 -10.29 -4.12
CA TRP A 73 3.20 -8.96 -4.14
C TRP A 73 4.04 -8.78 -2.87
N PRO A 74 5.37 -8.64 -3.00
CA PRO A 74 6.23 -8.38 -1.87
C PRO A 74 5.84 -7.08 -1.15
N ALA A 75 5.77 -7.14 0.18
CA ALA A 75 5.56 -5.97 1.02
C ALA A 75 6.84 -5.12 1.06
N LEU A 76 6.70 -3.79 1.10
CA LEU A 76 7.85 -2.91 1.28
C LEU A 76 8.27 -2.88 2.75
N ALA A 77 9.55 -3.17 2.98
CA ALA A 77 10.19 -2.89 4.25
C ALA A 77 10.30 -1.36 4.47
N PRO A 78 10.35 -0.89 5.74
CA PRO A 78 10.53 0.53 6.05
C PRO A 78 11.80 1.13 5.42
N GLU A 79 12.87 0.34 5.29
CA GLU A 79 14.10 0.74 4.60
C GLU A 79 13.86 1.06 3.12
N GLN A 80 13.03 0.26 2.44
CA GLN A 80 12.67 0.51 1.04
C GLN A 80 11.75 1.72 0.89
N LEU A 81 10.84 1.93 1.83
CA LEU A 81 10.02 3.15 1.85
C LEU A 81 10.89 4.40 2.04
N ALA A 82 11.94 4.33 2.85
CA ALA A 82 12.89 5.42 3.04
C ALA A 82 13.65 5.72 1.74
N LEU A 83 14.14 4.69 1.05
CA LEU A 83 14.80 4.83 -0.26
C LEU A 83 13.86 5.45 -1.31
N ALA A 84 12.58 5.10 -1.28
CA ALA A 84 11.58 5.63 -2.20
C ALA A 84 11.00 7.00 -1.78
N ASN A 85 11.46 7.59 -0.66
CA ASN A 85 10.90 8.82 -0.08
C ASN A 85 9.38 8.73 0.20
N LEU A 86 8.90 7.53 0.53
CA LEU A 86 7.49 7.23 0.81
C LEU A 86 7.17 7.22 2.32
N THR A 87 8.18 7.33 3.17
CA THR A 87 8.04 7.42 4.64
C THR A 87 7.14 8.58 5.08
N LYS A 88 7.02 9.64 4.26
CA LYS A 88 6.11 10.76 4.51
C LYS A 88 4.62 10.40 4.46
N TYR A 89 4.27 9.31 3.78
CA TYR A 89 2.89 8.82 3.68
C TYR A 89 2.58 7.72 4.69
N VAL A 90 3.54 7.33 5.53
CA VAL A 90 3.34 6.29 6.54
C VAL A 90 2.65 6.93 7.75
N SER A 91 1.42 6.51 8.06
CA SER A 91 0.70 6.98 9.26
C SER A 91 1.18 6.33 10.57
N GLY A 92 1.97 5.26 10.50
CA GLY A 92 2.61 4.64 11.66
C GLY A 92 3.89 5.36 12.08
N LYS A 93 3.80 6.59 12.60
CA LYS A 93 4.85 7.11 13.50
C LYS A 93 4.56 6.55 14.89
N SER A 94 5.33 5.54 15.30
CA SER A 94 5.46 5.21 16.71
C SER A 94 5.91 6.49 17.44
N VAL A 95 5.03 7.01 18.30
CA VAL A 95 5.37 7.98 19.34
C VAL A 95 6.06 7.25 20.49
#